data_AF-A0A1X7GTG2-F1
#
_entry.id   AF-A0A1X7GTG2-F1
#
_cell.length_a   1.000
_cell.length_b   1.000
_cell.length_c   1.000
_cell.angle_alpha   90.00
_cell.angle_beta   90.00
_cell.angle_gamma   90.00
#
_symmetry.space_group_name_H-M   'P 1'
#
loop_
_entity.id
_entity.type
_entity.pdbx_description
1 polymer ?
#
loop_
_entity_poly.entity_id
_entity_poly.type
_entity_poly.pdbx_seq_one_letter_code
_entity_poly.pdbx_strand_id
1 'polypeptide(L)' 'MKANHQKEQCMVCEEYREEGIRILFSFLCRDCEKEIVDTETNEVMYDYYVKKLKQMNTSKVEL' A
#
# COMPACT_ATOMS: atom_id res chain seq x y z
N MET A 1 -4.27 29.78 -5.72
CA MET A 1 -4.19 28.48 -6.41
C MET A 1 -2.74 28.00 -6.33
N LYS A 2 -2.40 27.13 -5.38
CA LYS A 2 -1.07 26.49 -5.38
C LYS A 2 -1.30 24.99 -5.36
N ALA A 3 -1.26 24.37 -6.54
CA ALA A 3 -1.04 22.93 -6.64
C ALA A 3 0.42 22.71 -6.22
N ASN A 4 0.60 22.38 -4.95
CA ASN A 4 1.88 22.03 -4.36
C ASN A 4 2.24 20.64 -4.91
N HIS A 5 2.96 20.59 -6.03
CA HIS A 5 3.46 19.34 -6.63
C HIS A 5 4.67 18.86 -5.81
N GLN A 6 4.41 18.48 -4.56
CA GLN A 6 5.42 17.95 -3.66
C GLN A 6 5.44 16.44 -3.87
N LYS A 7 6.55 15.90 -4.41
CA LYS A 7 6.68 14.45 -4.61
C LYS A 7 6.57 13.77 -3.26
N GLU A 8 5.70 12.77 -3.16
CA GLU A 8 5.52 11.97 -1.95
C GLU A 8 6.12 10.57 -2.18
N GLN A 9 6.68 10.00 -1.12
CA GLN A 9 7.25 8.66 -1.19
C GLN A 9 6.13 7.62 -1.20
N CYS A 10 6.09 6.78 -2.23
CA CYS A 10 5.13 5.68 -2.32
C CYS A 10 5.40 4.65 -1.21
N MET A 11 4.36 4.24 -0.49
CA MET A 11 4.45 3.23 0.56
C MET A 11 4.71 1.81 0.03
N VAL A 12 4.57 1.58 -1.29
CA VAL A 12 4.72 0.27 -1.93
C VAL A 12 6.07 0.14 -2.62
N CYS A 13 6.40 1.04 -3.56
CA CYS A 13 7.67 0.99 -4.28
C CYS A 13 8.78 1.86 -3.66
N GLU A 14 8.48 2.61 -2.59
CA GLU A 14 9.41 3.52 -1.90
C GLU A 14 10.01 4.63 -2.79
N GLU A 15 9.46 4.85 -3.99
CA GLU A 15 9.87 5.93 -4.88
C GLU A 15 9.09 7.22 -4.64
N TYR A 16 9.76 8.36 -4.82
CA TYR A 16 9.12 9.67 -4.77
C TYR A 16 8.38 9.96 -6.07
N ARG A 17 7.05 10.03 -6.00
CA ARG A 17 6.17 10.28 -7.15
C ARG A 17 5.26 11.48 -6.89
N GLU A 18 4.89 12.17 -7.96
CA GLU A 18 4.01 13.35 -7.91
C GLU A 18 2.54 12.97 -8.11
N GLU A 19 2.30 11.82 -8.73
CA GLU A 19 0.96 11.34 -9.10
C GLU A 19 0.63 10.06 -8.32
N GLY A 20 -0.53 10.07 -7.68
CA GLY A 20 -1.02 8.97 -6.86
C GLY A 20 -2.16 9.38 -5.95
N ILE A 21 -2.53 8.48 -5.06
CA ILE A 21 -3.57 8.70 -4.04
C ILE A 21 -2.94 8.71 -2.65
N ARG A 22 -3.48 9.54 -1.76
CA ARG A 22 -3.09 9.55 -0.35
C ARG A 22 -4.13 8.79 0.47
N ILE A 23 -3.72 7.70 1.09
CA ILE A 23 -4.55 6.84 1.93
C ILE A 23 -4.18 7.12 3.40
N LEU A 24 -5.05 7.83 4.12
CA LEU A 24 -4.81 8.29 5.50
C LEU A 24 -3.51 9.11 5.63
N PHE A 25 -2.47 8.51 6.22
CA PHE A 25 -1.15 9.11 6.44
C PHE A 25 -0.07 8.58 5.47
N SER A 26 -0.45 7.75 4.50
CA SER A 26 0.45 7.11 3.55
C SER A 26 0.13 7.54 2.12
N PHE A 27 1.15 7.60 1.27
CA PHE A 27 1.00 7.91 -0.15
C PHE A 27 1.21 6.66 -0.99
N LEU A 28 0.39 6.46 -2.01
CA LEU A 28 0.45 5.35 -2.94
C LEU A 28 0.53 5.93 -4.35
N CYS A 29 1.60 5.63 -5.08
CA CYS A 29 1.73 6.11 -6.45
C CYS A 29 0.72 5.46 -7.39
N ARG A 30 0.44 6.13 -8.51
CA ARG A 30 -0.54 5.67 -9.50
C ARG A 30 -0.24 4.28 -10.06
N ASP A 31 1.03 3.93 -10.24
CA ASP A 31 1.43 2.60 -10.73
C ASP A 31 1.05 1.52 -9.71
N CYS A 32 1.39 1.72 -8.43
CA CYS A 32 1.05 0.77 -7.37
C CYS A 32 -0.45 0.73 -7.06
N GLU A 33 -1.17 1.85 -7.16
CA GLU A 33 -2.64 1.87 -7.09
C GLU A 33 -3.23 1.00 -8.20
N LYS A 34 -2.76 1.18 -9.43
CA LYS A 34 -3.20 0.40 -10.57
C LYS A 34 -2.89 -1.08 -10.35
N GLU A 35 -1.69 -1.43 -9.91
CA GLU A 35 -1.35 -2.82 -9.57
C GLU A 35 -2.28 -3.38 -8.49
N ILE A 36 -2.62 -2.63 -7.44
CA ILE A 36 -3.51 -3.11 -6.38
C ILE A 36 -4.94 -3.33 -6.89
N VAL A 37 -5.45 -2.42 -7.73
CA VAL A 37 -6.79 -2.53 -8.34
C VAL A 37 -6.84 -3.63 -9.40
N ASP A 38 -5.74 -3.81 -10.14
CA ASP A 38 -5.57 -4.81 -11.20
C ASP A 38 -5.11 -6.17 -10.65
N THR A 39 -4.74 -6.25 -9.37
CA THR A 39 -4.50 -7.51 -8.66
C THR A 39 -5.86 -8.19 -8.49
N GLU A 40 -6.23 -8.95 -9.52
CA GLU A 40 -7.38 -9.85 -9.49
C GLU A 40 -7.26 -10.77 -8.28
N THR A 41 -8.40 -11.00 -7.62
CA THR A 41 -8.61 -11.93 -6.49
C THR A 41 -8.42 -13.38 -6.91
N ASN A 42 -7.30 -13.71 -7.57
CA ASN A 42 -6.93 -15.04 -7.97
C ASN A 42 -6.09 -15.68 -6.85
N GLU A 43 -6.83 -16.24 -5.89
CA GLU A 43 -6.60 -17.30 -4.89
C GLU A 43 -5.19 -17.66 -4.34
N VAL A 44 -4.07 -17.19 -4.86
CA VAL A 44 -2.72 -17.49 -4.35
C VAL A 44 -2.11 -16.31 -3.56
N MET A 45 -2.36 -15.06 -4.00
CA MET A 45 -1.85 -13.86 -3.32
C MET A 45 -2.66 -13.51 -2.06
N TYR A 46 -3.95 -13.87 -2.02
CA TYR A 46 -4.81 -13.63 -0.87
C TYR A 46 -4.31 -14.37 0.38
N ASP A 47 -3.89 -15.63 0.26
CA ASP A 47 -3.37 -16.40 1.39
C ASP A 47 -2.02 -15.85 1.89
N TYR A 48 -1.20 -15.29 0.98
CA TYR A 48 0.05 -14.61 1.34
C TYR A 48 -0.21 -13.33 2.15
N TYR A 49 -1.13 -12.47 1.71
CA TYR A 49 -1.48 -11.25 2.44
C TYR A 49 -2.19 -11.56 3.77
N VAL A 50 -3.06 -12.57 3.83
CA VAL A 50 -3.69 -13.03 5.07
C VAL A 50 -2.66 -13.61 6.05
N LYS A 51 -1.69 -14.41 5.59
CA LYS A 51 -0.61 -14.92 6.44
C LYS A 51 0.26 -13.79 7.00
N LYS A 52 0.62 -12.79 6.20
CA LYS A 52 1.37 -11.62 6.70
C LYS A 52 0.56 -10.79 7.71
N LEU A 53 -0.73 -10.57 7.46
CA LEU A 53 -1.63 -9.86 8.39
C LEU A 53 -1.85 -10.63 9.71
N LYS A 54 -1.85 -11.98 9.68
CA LYS A 54 -1.88 -12.80 10.90
C LYS A 54 -0.61 -12.66 11.72
N GLN A 55 0.56 -12.64 11.09
CA GLN A 55 1.84 -12.44 11.80
C GLN A 55 1.89 -11.10 12.54
N MET A 56 1.29 -10.04 11.98
CA MET A 56 1.20 -8.72 12.64
C MET A 56 0.21 -8.71 13.83
N ASN A 57 -0.85 -9.52 13.79
CA ASN A 57 -1.81 -9.63 14.90
C ASN A 57 -1.31 -10.51 16.06
N THR A 58 -0.34 -11.40 15.82
CA THR A 58 0.30 -12.23 16.86
C THR A 58 1.48 -11.55 17.56
N SER A 59 1.59 -10.22 17.51
CA SER A 59 2.49 -9.47 18.42
C SER A 59 1.78 -8.94 19.67
N LYS A 60 0.53 -9.36 19.95
CA LYS A 60 -0.13 -9.18 21.25
C LYS A 60 -1.03 -10.35 21.65
N VAL A 61 -0.46 -11.55 21.73
CA VAL A 61 -0.87 -12.51 22.76
C VAL A 61 0.41 -13.02 23.42
N GLU A 62 1.08 -12.12 24.15
CA GLU A 62 1.78 -12.57 25.34
C GLU A 62 0.71 -12.83 26.40
N LEU A 63 0.60 -14.11 26.77
CA LEU A 63 0.05 -14.67 28.01
C LEU A 63 -1.38 -14.29 28.41
#